data_AF-A0AAV6JWX9-F1
#
_entry.id   AF-A0AAV6JWX9-F1
#
_cell.length_a   1.000
_cell.length_b   1.000
_cell.length_c   1.000
_cell.angle_alpha   90.00
_cell.angle_beta   90.00
_cell.angle_gamma   90.00
#
_symmetry.space_group_name_H-M   'P 1'
#
loop_
_entity.id
_entity.type
_entity.pdbx_description
1 polymer ?
#
loop_
_entity_poly.entity_id
_entity_poly.type
_entity_poly.pdbx_seq_one_letter_code
_entity_poly.pdbx_strand_id
1 'polypeptide(L)'
;MLLKYLDKVVSAITHENPNVSPVSVILPDGEKYKNMDILMKVFDKEFESRLDRRRTFIALGGGVIGGMCGYAAASFLRRVNVIQIPTTVMAEVVSSVGGKLV
;
A
#
# COMPACT_ATOMS: atom_id res chain seq x y z
N MET A 1 -7.14 -14.44 -6.92
CA MET A 1 -5.88 -14.99 -6.35
C MET A 1 -5.24 -14.00 -5.35
N LEU A 2 -5.15 -12.70 -5.67
CA LEU A 2 -4.59 -11.67 -4.77
C LEU A 2 -5.35 -11.45 -3.45
N LEU A 3 -6.68 -11.57 -3.43
CA LEU A 3 -7.49 -11.44 -2.20
C LEU A 3 -7.09 -12.44 -1.10
N LYS A 4 -6.62 -13.65 -1.47
CA LYS A 4 -6.14 -14.63 -0.49
C LYS A 4 -4.89 -14.16 0.27
N TYR A 5 -4.06 -13.31 -0.35
CA TYR A 5 -2.89 -12.75 0.33
C TYR A 5 -3.28 -11.60 1.26
N LEU A 6 -4.33 -10.85 0.93
CA LEU A 6 -4.86 -9.79 1.79
C LEU A 6 -5.31 -10.37 3.14
N ASP A 7 -6.13 -11.42 3.12
CA ASP A 7 -6.62 -12.07 4.35
C ASP A 7 -5.48 -12.63 5.19
N LYS A 8 -4.45 -13.20 4.54
CA LYS A 8 -3.26 -13.74 5.22
C LYS A 8 -2.40 -12.63 5.85
N VAL A 9 -2.27 -11.48 5.19
CA VAL A 9 -1.51 -10.34 5.71
C VAL A 9 -2.28 -9.68 6.85
N VAL A 10 -3.58 -9.45 6.68
CA VAL A 10 -4.46 -8.88 7.72
C VAL A 10 -4.45 -9.76 8.97
N SER A 11 -4.62 -11.08 8.82
CA SER A 11 -4.50 -12.01 9.94
C SER A 11 -3.12 -11.99 10.57
N ALA A 12 -2.03 -12.02 9.81
CA ALA A 12 -0.67 -11.97 10.37
C ALA A 12 -0.41 -10.71 11.22
N ILE A 13 -0.99 -9.57 10.85
CA ILE A 13 -0.78 -8.31 11.60
C ILE A 13 -1.74 -8.20 12.79
N THR A 14 -2.94 -8.80 12.71
CA THR A 14 -4.00 -8.63 13.72
C THR A 14 -3.97 -9.73 14.79
N HIS A 15 -3.50 -10.95 14.45
CA HIS A 15 -3.60 -12.15 15.28
C HIS A 15 -2.97 -12.01 16.67
N GLU A 16 -1.97 -11.14 16.84
CA GLU A 16 -1.30 -10.90 18.13
C GLU A 16 -1.26 -9.42 18.53
N ASN A 17 -2.05 -8.56 17.87
CA ASN A 17 -1.93 -7.11 18.06
C ASN A 17 -3.30 -6.41 18.08
N PRO A 18 -3.96 -6.31 19.25
CA PRO A 18 -5.29 -5.70 19.37
C PRO A 18 -5.28 -4.18 19.12
N ASN A 19 -4.12 -3.55 19.11
CA ASN A 19 -3.96 -2.11 18.87
C ASN A 19 -3.85 -1.74 17.39
N VAL A 20 -3.87 -2.73 16.48
CA VAL A 20 -3.76 -2.50 15.04
C VAL A 20 -5.14 -2.67 14.40
N SER A 21 -5.62 -1.62 13.71
CA SER A 21 -6.84 -1.67 12.92
C SER A 21 -6.48 -1.57 11.44
N PRO A 22 -6.50 -2.68 10.68
CA PRO A 22 -6.15 -2.68 9.26
C PRO A 22 -7.29 -2.11 8.41
N VAL A 23 -6.95 -1.24 7.46
CA VAL A 23 -7.86 -0.73 6.42
C VAL A 23 -7.28 -1.09 5.07
N SER A 24 -8.06 -1.76 4.22
CA SER A 24 -7.62 -2.18 2.90
C SER A 24 -8.28 -1.35 1.79
N VAL A 25 -7.50 -0.96 0.79
CA VAL A 25 -7.98 -0.37 -0.47
C VAL A 25 -7.60 -1.31 -1.59
N ILE A 26 -8.59 -1.77 -2.36
CA ILE A 26 -8.37 -2.65 -3.50
C ILE A 26 -8.33 -1.78 -4.75
N LEU A 27 -7.17 -1.76 -5.41
CA LEU A 27 -6.96 -1.02 -6.66
C LEU A 27 -7.06 -1.98 -7.86
N PRO A 28 -7.53 -1.50 -9.02
CA PRO A 28 -7.53 -2.29 -10.23
C PRO A 28 -6.09 -2.58 -10.69
N ASP A 29 -5.85 -3.79 -11.17
CA ASP A 29 -4.53 -4.24 -11.60
C ASP A 29 -4.19 -3.77 -13.03
N GLY A 30 -2.94 -3.35 -13.23
CA GLY A 30 -2.40 -2.92 -14.53
C GLY A 30 -1.83 -1.50 -14.53
N GLU A 31 -0.79 -1.30 -15.34
CA GLU A 31 -0.07 -0.02 -15.44
C GLU A 31 -0.93 1.13 -15.97
N LYS A 32 -1.98 0.82 -16.74
CA LYS A 32 -2.99 1.80 -17.20
C LYS A 32 -3.73 2.51 -16.05
N TYR A 33 -3.74 1.91 -14.86
CA TYR A 33 -4.37 2.48 -13.66
C TYR A 33 -3.39 3.30 -12.81
N LYS A 34 -2.15 3.44 -13.26
CA LYS A 34 -1.14 4.28 -12.63
C LYS A 34 -1.39 5.75 -12.96
N ASN A 35 -2.44 6.31 -12.39
CA ASN A 35 -2.85 7.69 -12.60
C ASN A 35 -3.29 8.35 -11.29
N MET A 36 -3.43 9.68 -11.32
CA MET A 36 -3.81 10.45 -10.14
C MET A 36 -5.22 10.10 -9.66
N ASP A 37 -6.14 9.75 -10.54
CA ASP A 37 -7.53 9.43 -10.17
C ASP A 37 -7.61 8.18 -9.28
N ILE A 38 -6.81 7.16 -9.58
CA ILE A 38 -6.70 5.94 -8.77
C ILE A 38 -5.99 6.24 -7.44
N LEU A 39 -4.99 7.12 -7.47
CA LEU A 39 -4.30 7.57 -6.27
C LEU A 39 -5.22 8.36 -5.33
N MET A 40 -6.11 9.19 -5.88
CA MET A 40 -7.12 9.93 -5.12
C MET A 40 -8.05 9.00 -4.35
N LYS A 41 -8.41 7.83 -4.89
CA LYS A 41 -9.20 6.83 -4.15
C LYS A 41 -8.51 6.34 -2.87
N VAL A 42 -7.18 6.29 -2.88
CA VAL A 42 -6.40 5.93 -1.70
C VAL A 42 -6.50 7.05 -0.66
N PHE A 43 -6.30 8.30 -1.08
CA PHE A 43 -6.45 9.47 -0.21
C PHE A 43 -7.87 9.65 0.34
N ASP A 44 -8.90 9.41 -0.47
CA ASP A 44 -10.31 9.47 -0.05
C ASP A 44 -10.56 8.47 1.08
N LYS A 45 -10.09 7.23 0.91
CA LYS A 45 -10.24 6.20 1.95
C LYS A 45 -9.50 6.57 3.23
N GLU A 46 -8.34 7.18 3.13
CA GLU A 46 -7.58 7.65 4.29
C GLU A 46 -8.30 8.78 5.03
N PHE A 47 -8.95 9.67 4.29
CA PHE A 47 -9.73 10.77 4.86
C PHE A 47 -10.95 10.25 5.60
N GLU A 48 -11.66 9.27 5.01
CA GLU A 48 -12.78 8.57 5.65
C GLU A 48 -12.36 7.86 6.94
N SER A 49 -11.19 7.23 6.94
CA SER A 49 -10.68 6.45 8.06
C SER A 49 -9.95 7.29 9.13
N ARG A 50 -9.89 8.63 8.96
CA ARG A 50 -9.29 9.60 9.90
C ARG A 50 -7.90 9.18 10.40
N LEU A 51 -7.09 8.61 9.52
CA LEU A 51 -5.84 7.99 9.96
C LEU A 51 -4.77 9.05 10.32
N ASP A 52 -4.09 8.88 11.45
CA ASP A 52 -3.06 9.79 11.95
C ASP A 52 -1.68 9.57 11.33
N ARG A 53 -0.72 10.49 11.55
CA ARG A 53 0.69 10.35 11.09
C ARG A 53 1.44 9.09 11.55
N ARG A 54 0.89 8.33 12.50
CA ARG A 54 1.48 7.07 12.99
C ARG A 54 1.10 5.85 12.13
N ARG A 55 0.27 6.05 11.10
CA ARG A 55 -0.11 4.99 10.17
C ARG A 55 1.06 4.50 9.34
N THR A 56 0.94 3.25 8.94
CA THR A 56 1.89 2.58 8.08
C THR A 56 1.14 2.09 6.85
N PHE A 57 1.63 2.47 5.68
CA PHE A 57 1.16 1.97 4.41
C PHE A 57 1.75 0.60 4.14
N ILE A 58 0.94 -0.31 3.63
CA ILE A 58 1.39 -1.64 3.23
C ILE A 58 1.07 -1.83 1.76
N ALA A 59 2.12 -1.86 0.94
CA ALA A 59 2.03 -2.08 -0.49
C ALA A 59 2.10 -3.59 -0.77
N LEU A 60 0.94 -4.24 -0.85
CA LEU A 60 0.84 -5.65 -1.21
C LEU A 60 0.60 -5.78 -2.73
N GLY A 61 1.64 -6.08 -3.49
CA GLY A 61 1.50 -6.25 -4.93
C GLY A 61 2.81 -6.21 -5.71
N GLY A 62 2.71 -6.06 -7.03
CA GLY A 62 3.86 -5.82 -7.91
C GLY A 62 4.35 -4.37 -7.87
N GLY A 63 5.28 -4.02 -8.77
CA GLY A 63 5.92 -2.70 -8.79
C GLY A 63 4.98 -1.52 -9.02
N VAL A 64 3.86 -1.73 -9.71
CA VAL A 64 2.82 -0.69 -9.91
C VAL A 64 2.17 -0.31 -8.58
N ILE A 65 1.72 -1.30 -7.80
CA ILE A 65 1.14 -1.07 -6.46
C ILE A 65 2.19 -0.49 -5.52
N GLY A 66 3.43 -1.01 -5.56
CA GLY A 66 4.55 -0.51 -4.76
C GLY A 66 4.85 0.97 -5.01
N GLY A 67 4.88 1.38 -6.28
CA GLY A 67 5.11 2.77 -6.68
C GLY A 67 3.98 3.71 -6.25
N MET A 68 2.72 3.34 -6.53
CA MET A 68 1.56 4.16 -6.15
C MET A 68 1.43 4.31 -4.64
N CYS A 69 1.58 3.20 -3.89
CA CYS A 69 1.51 3.21 -2.44
C CYS A 69 2.67 4.01 -1.82
N GLY A 70 3.88 3.87 -2.36
CA GLY A 70 5.03 4.66 -1.93
C GLY A 70 4.85 6.16 -2.22
N TYR A 71 4.27 6.53 -3.37
CA TYR A 71 3.97 7.91 -3.71
C TYR A 71 2.88 8.50 -2.81
N ALA A 72 1.82 7.74 -2.54
CA ALA A 72 0.80 8.13 -1.57
C ALA A 72 1.44 8.35 -0.17
N ALA A 73 2.27 7.42 0.30
CA ALA A 73 2.94 7.54 1.60
C ALA A 73 3.95 8.70 1.69
N ALA A 74 4.63 9.04 0.60
CA ALA A 74 5.54 10.18 0.54
C ALA A 74 4.79 11.52 0.50
N SER A 75 3.68 11.57 -0.23
CA SER A 75 2.83 12.76 -0.37
C SER A 75 2.01 13.03 0.89
N PHE A 76 1.63 11.97 1.61
CA PHE A 76 0.78 12.08 2.78
C PHE A 76 1.53 12.59 4.02
N LEU A 77 1.03 13.66 4.64
CA LEU A 77 1.53 14.26 5.90
C LEU A 77 3.06 14.38 6.03
N ARG A 78 3.77 14.72 4.95
CA ARG A 78 5.23 14.89 4.93
C ARG A 78 5.98 13.63 5.39
N ARG A 79 5.62 12.48 4.81
CA ARG A 79 6.27 11.16 4.90
C ARG A 79 5.75 10.31 6.06
N VAL A 80 5.04 9.26 5.69
CA VAL A 80 4.56 8.19 6.57
C VAL A 80 5.26 6.88 6.22
N ASN A 81 5.29 5.95 7.18
CA ASN A 81 5.99 4.67 7.01
C ASN A 81 5.34 3.85 5.89
N VAL A 82 6.16 3.20 5.07
CA VAL A 82 5.70 2.28 4.02
C VAL A 82 6.42 0.94 4.14
N ILE A 83 5.66 -0.15 4.08
CA ILE A 83 6.15 -1.52 4.02
C ILE A 83 5.81 -2.05 2.63
N GLN A 84 6.82 -2.53 1.91
CA GLN A 84 6.65 -3.16 0.60
C GLN A 84 6.55 -4.68 0.81
N ILE A 85 5.45 -5.28 0.35
CA ILE A 85 5.27 -6.74 0.27
C ILE A 85 5.18 -7.09 -1.21
N PRO A 86 6.33 -7.21 -1.90
CA PRO A 86 6.36 -7.48 -3.33
C PRO A 86 5.79 -8.87 -3.63
N THR A 87 4.89 -8.96 -4.60
CA THR A 87 4.29 -10.25 -5.04
C THR A 87 4.73 -10.65 -6.45
N THR A 88 5.65 -9.88 -7.06
CA THR A 88 6.23 -10.20 -8.38
C THR A 88 7.75 -10.20 -8.28
N VAL A 89 8.40 -11.09 -9.03
CA VAL A 89 9.87 -11.22 -9.07
C VAL A 89 10.53 -9.89 -9.46
N MET A 90 9.93 -9.16 -10.39
CA MET A 90 10.42 -7.84 -10.80
C MET A 90 10.32 -6.80 -9.66
N ALA A 91 9.33 -6.92 -8.78
CA ALA A 91 9.20 -6.05 -7.62
C ALA A 91 10.18 -6.41 -6.50
N GLU A 92 10.48 -7.69 -6.31
CA GLU A 92 11.48 -8.17 -5.34
C GLU A 92 12.89 -7.69 -5.68
N VAL A 93 13.24 -7.63 -6.97
CA VAL A 93 14.62 -7.33 -7.40
C VAL A 93 14.85 -5.85 -7.72
N VAL A 94 13.83 -5.08 -8.12
CA VAL A 94 14.03 -3.71 -8.63
C VAL A 94 13.16 -2.66 -7.97
N SER A 95 11.85 -2.86 -7.81
CA SER A 95 10.98 -1.77 -7.35
C SER A 95 10.85 -1.65 -5.83
N SER A 96 11.12 -2.73 -5.08
CA SER A 96 11.08 -2.71 -3.60
C SER A 96 12.32 -2.07 -2.96
N VAL A 97 13.43 -2.02 -3.68
CA VAL A 97 14.72 -1.48 -3.22
C VAL A 97 15.03 -0.17 -3.96
N GLY A 98 15.32 0.90 -3.22
CA GLY A 98 15.80 2.18 -3.78
C GLY A 98 14.81 3.34 -3.76
N GLY A 99 13.57 3.13 -3.29
CA GLY A 99 12.62 4.23 -3.04
C GLY A 99 12.24 5.03 -4.29
N LYS A 100 12.40 4.45 -5.50
CA LYS A 100 12.04 5.10 -6.75
C LYS A 100 10.52 5.08 -6.89
N LEU A 101 9.90 6.20 -6.54
CA LEU A 101 8.48 6.44 -6.72
C LEU A 101 8.31 6.93 -8.16
N VAL A 102 7.65 6.13 -8.99
CA VAL A 102 7.39 6.44 -10.40
C VAL A 102 5.90 6.48 -10.62
#